data_AF-A0A7V9L1J1-F1
#
_entry.id   AF-A0A7V9L1J1-F1
#
_cell.length_a   1.000
_cell.length_b   1.000
_cell.length_c   1.000
_cell.angle_alpha   90.00
_cell.angle_beta   90.00
_cell.angle_gamma   90.00
#
_symmetry.space_group_name_H-M   'P 1'
#
loop_
_entity.id
_entity.type
_entity.pdbx_description
1 polymer ?
#
loop_
_entity_poly.entity_id
_entity_poly.type
_entity_poly.pdbx_seq_one_letter_code
_entity_poly.pdbx_strand_id
1 'polypeptide(L)'
;DLQFELALRHLLDGDFAAAQVGFKVTSKKLGTDPFVIHIVDCHDCDHAKYGKSKWDHANLTAKLIELDAKVKAGGEVGADAAMQIGNALYNLTYWGNARAATAETHQKTEDASLAMKYYKRAFELSKNRELKAKAAFLAAKAELGNLLSTTAVADASGTSRGLPVPSTWFPVMKQFANTRYYKEVIKECGHFASWVSR
;
A
#
# COMPACT_ATOMS: atom_id res chain seq x y z
N ASP A 1 -5.03 23.69 4.17
CA ASP A 1 -3.89 24.19 4.95
C ASP A 1 -2.63 23.89 4.15
N LEU A 2 -1.88 24.92 3.72
CA LEU A 2 -0.70 24.77 2.86
C LEU A 2 0.39 23.92 3.51
N GLN A 3 0.56 24.03 4.83
CA GLN A 3 1.58 23.27 5.56
C GLN A 3 1.27 21.77 5.54
N PHE A 4 -0.02 21.43 5.68
CA PHE A 4 -0.46 20.03 5.61
C PHE A 4 -0.23 19.43 4.22
N GLU A 5 -0.58 20.19 3.17
CA GLU A 5 -0.38 19.75 1.78
C GLU A 5 1.10 19.49 1.47
N LEU A 6 2.00 20.38 1.89
CA LEU A 6 3.43 20.21 1.67
C LEU A 6 4.00 19.01 2.44
N ALA A 7 3.60 18.84 3.71
CA ALA A 7 4.03 17.71 4.52
C ALA A 7 3.55 16.37 3.93
N LEU A 8 2.29 16.34 3.47
CA LEU A 8 1.72 15.17 2.81
C LEU A 8 2.39 14.89 1.48
N ARG A 9 2.73 15.90 0.68
CA ARG A 9 3.51 15.73 -0.55
C ARG A 9 4.84 15.02 -0.27
N HIS A 10 5.61 15.51 0.70
CA HIS A 10 6.88 14.88 1.08
C HIS A 10 6.70 13.42 1.51
N LEU A 11 5.65 13.13 2.29
CA LEU A 11 5.33 11.76 2.72
C LEU A 11 5.03 10.84 1.54
N LEU A 12 4.21 11.30 0.59
CA LEU A 12 3.84 10.55 -0.61
C LEU A 12 5.01 10.40 -1.61
N ASP A 13 5.98 11.30 -1.58
CA ASP A 13 7.24 11.20 -2.34
C ASP A 13 8.29 10.29 -1.65
N GLY A 14 8.04 9.88 -0.40
CA GLY A 14 8.95 9.05 0.38
C GLY A 14 10.04 9.82 1.12
N ASP A 15 9.98 11.15 1.16
CA ASP A 15 10.83 11.99 1.98
C ASP A 15 10.24 12.12 3.39
N PHE A 16 10.34 11.03 4.17
CA PHE A 16 9.78 10.99 5.52
C PHE A 16 10.42 12.02 6.46
N ALA A 17 11.67 12.41 6.22
CA ALA A 17 12.36 13.40 7.04
C ALA A 17 11.76 14.80 6.82
N ALA A 18 11.57 15.22 5.57
CA ALA A 18 10.93 16.49 5.26
C ALA A 18 9.45 16.49 5.70
N ALA A 19 8.74 15.39 5.48
CA ALA A 19 7.36 15.23 5.94
C ALA A 19 7.25 15.41 7.46
N GLN A 20 8.19 14.86 8.23
CA GLN A 20 8.19 14.94 9.68
C GLN A 20 8.32 16.37 10.20
N VAL A 21 9.05 17.24 9.48
CA VAL A 21 9.17 18.66 9.84
C VAL A 21 7.81 19.33 9.77
N GLY A 22 7.08 19.14 8.66
CA GLY A 22 5.74 19.69 8.50
C GLY A 22 4.74 19.08 9.48
N PHE A 23 4.74 17.76 9.64
CA PHE A 23 3.75 17.09 10.50
C PHE A 23 3.92 17.34 12.00
N LYS A 24 5.06 17.91 12.44
CA LYS A 24 5.21 18.43 13.81
C LYS A 24 4.34 19.67 14.08
N VAL A 25 3.93 20.38 13.03
CA VAL A 25 3.15 21.62 13.11
C VAL A 25 1.67 21.38 12.77
N THR A 26 1.39 20.48 11.83
CA THR A 26 0.04 20.17 11.36
C THR A 26 -0.12 18.66 11.30
N SER A 27 -1.15 18.08 11.90
CA SER A 27 -1.33 16.62 11.88
C SER A 27 -2.81 16.29 12.02
N LYS A 28 -3.25 15.30 11.24
CA LYS A 28 -4.64 14.79 11.27
C LYS A 28 -4.65 13.33 11.68
N LYS A 29 -5.68 12.92 12.41
CA LYS A 29 -5.91 11.50 12.75
C LYS A 29 -6.18 10.69 11.49
N LEU A 30 -5.68 9.46 11.45
CA LEU A 30 -5.96 8.53 10.36
C LEU A 30 -7.30 7.80 10.51
N GLY A 31 -7.81 7.68 11.75
CA GLY A 31 -9.07 6.99 12.03
C GLY A 31 -9.01 5.46 11.87
N THR A 32 -7.84 4.89 11.62
CA THR A 32 -7.62 3.44 11.51
C THR A 32 -6.14 3.10 11.74
N ASP A 33 -5.76 1.82 11.71
CA ASP A 33 -4.36 1.41 11.70
C ASP A 33 -3.82 1.32 10.26
N PRO A 34 -2.87 2.20 9.86
CA PRO A 34 -2.35 2.22 8.49
C PRO A 34 -1.46 1.00 8.19
N PHE A 35 -1.03 0.21 9.18
CA PHE A 35 -0.19 -0.97 8.94
C PHE A 35 -1.01 -2.25 8.70
N VAL A 36 -2.32 -2.21 8.94
CA VAL A 36 -3.23 -3.34 8.71
C VAL A 36 -3.62 -3.39 7.24
N ILE A 37 -3.34 -4.51 6.58
CA ILE A 37 -3.74 -4.75 5.20
C ILE A 37 -4.29 -6.16 5.04
N HIS A 38 -5.27 -6.31 4.15
CA HIS A 38 -5.95 -7.57 3.87
C HIS A 38 -5.89 -7.88 2.37
N ILE A 39 -6.20 -9.13 2.01
CA ILE A 39 -6.36 -9.53 0.61
C ILE A 39 -7.53 -8.76 -0.02
N VAL A 40 -8.70 -8.82 0.63
CA VAL A 40 -9.89 -8.05 0.30
C VAL A 40 -9.93 -6.79 1.16
N ASP A 41 -10.02 -5.61 0.55
CA ASP A 41 -10.15 -4.37 1.29
C ASP A 41 -11.50 -4.30 2.01
N CYS A 42 -11.47 -3.93 3.30
CA CYS A 42 -12.67 -3.54 4.03
C CYS A 42 -12.41 -2.29 4.87
N HIS A 43 -12.59 -1.13 4.24
CA HIS A 43 -12.40 0.18 4.87
C HIS A 43 -13.29 0.35 6.11
N ASP A 44 -14.58 0.06 5.99
CA ASP A 44 -15.55 0.22 7.08
C ASP A 44 -15.27 -0.75 8.23
N CYS A 45 -14.89 -2.00 7.93
CA CYS A 45 -14.50 -2.97 8.94
C CYS A 45 -13.26 -2.51 9.72
N ASP A 46 -12.26 -1.98 9.01
CA ASP A 46 -11.02 -1.52 9.61
C ASP A 46 -11.23 -0.26 10.44
N HIS A 47 -12.06 0.69 10.00
CA HIS A 47 -12.44 1.86 10.81
C HIS A 47 -13.26 1.47 12.04
N ALA A 48 -14.19 0.52 11.90
CA ALA A 48 -14.95 0.01 13.05
C ALA A 48 -14.04 -0.69 14.07
N LYS A 49 -13.08 -1.49 13.59
CA LYS A 49 -12.19 -2.30 14.44
C LYS A 49 -11.03 -1.49 15.03
N TYR A 50 -10.44 -0.59 14.25
CA TYR A 50 -9.22 0.15 14.58
C TYR A 50 -9.46 1.66 14.71
N GLY A 51 -10.71 2.13 14.79
CA GLY A 51 -11.07 3.55 14.93
C GLY A 51 -10.46 4.27 16.13
N LYS A 52 -10.06 3.52 17.16
CA LYS A 52 -9.37 4.03 18.36
C LYS A 52 -7.84 3.99 18.24
N SER A 53 -7.30 3.77 17.04
CA SER A 53 -5.86 3.74 16.85
C SER A 53 -5.23 5.07 17.26
N LYS A 54 -3.97 5.01 17.70
CA LYS A 54 -3.23 6.22 18.08
C LYS A 54 -2.78 7.05 16.88
N TRP A 55 -2.95 6.54 15.67
CA TRP A 55 -2.23 7.02 14.50
C TRP A 55 -2.75 8.38 14.01
N ASP A 56 -1.79 9.28 13.80
CA ASP A 56 -1.93 10.52 13.05
C ASP A 56 -0.72 10.65 12.10
N HIS A 57 -0.73 11.64 11.22
CA HIS A 57 0.32 11.79 10.23
C HIS A 57 1.72 11.97 10.86
N ALA A 58 1.80 12.66 12.00
CA ALA A 58 3.05 12.91 12.70
C ALA A 58 3.67 11.62 13.24
N ASN A 59 2.91 10.82 13.98
CA ASN A 59 3.42 9.59 14.58
C ASN A 59 3.55 8.43 13.56
N LEU A 60 2.75 8.44 12.49
CA LEU A 60 2.96 7.56 11.34
C LEU A 60 4.30 7.88 10.67
N THR A 61 4.57 9.14 10.36
CA THR A 61 5.81 9.55 9.70
C THR A 61 7.04 9.22 10.55
N ALA A 62 6.97 9.44 11.87
CA ALA A 62 8.03 9.05 12.79
C ALA A 62 8.29 7.54 12.72
N LYS A 63 7.21 6.74 12.65
CA LYS A 63 7.33 5.29 12.51
C LYS A 63 7.95 4.87 11.18
N LEU A 64 7.61 5.55 10.08
CA LEU A 64 8.18 5.28 8.77
C LEU A 64 9.69 5.57 8.73
N ILE A 65 10.17 6.62 9.41
CA ILE A 65 11.61 6.90 9.56
C ILE A 65 12.32 5.73 10.26
N GLU A 66 11.76 5.23 11.38
CA GLU A 66 12.33 4.07 12.09
C GLU A 66 12.39 2.82 11.21
N LEU A 67 11.32 2.58 10.43
CA LEU A 67 11.26 1.43 9.53
C LEU A 67 12.23 1.58 8.37
N ASP A 68 12.38 2.78 7.80
CA ASP A 68 13.27 3.03 6.67
C ASP A 68 14.75 2.81 7.06
N ALA A 69 15.13 3.13 8.29
CA ALA A 69 16.43 2.77 8.85
C ALA A 69 16.65 1.24 8.86
N LYS A 70 15.62 0.45 9.18
CA LYS A 70 15.70 -1.02 9.14
C LYS A 70 15.77 -1.55 7.71
N VAL A 71 15.06 -0.95 6.77
CA VAL A 71 15.15 -1.29 5.34
C VAL A 71 16.57 -1.09 4.81
N LYS A 72 17.23 0.00 5.23
CA LYS A 72 18.63 0.30 4.89
C LYS A 72 19.61 -0.72 5.48
N ALA A 73 19.35 -1.24 6.68
CA ALA A 73 20.14 -2.30 7.29
C ALA A 73 20.00 -3.66 6.57
N GLY A 74 18.89 -3.89 5.87
CA GLY A 74 18.67 -5.08 5.04
C GLY A 74 18.29 -6.35 5.83
N GLY A 75 18.43 -7.51 5.17
CA GLY A 75 18.03 -8.81 5.72
C GLY A 75 16.52 -8.95 5.95
N GLU A 76 16.10 -10.00 6.68
CA GLU A 76 14.67 -10.25 6.97
C GLU A 76 14.02 -9.11 7.77
N VAL A 77 14.77 -8.51 8.71
CA VAL A 77 14.27 -7.35 9.46
C VAL A 77 13.99 -6.18 8.52
N GLY A 78 14.87 -5.94 7.54
CA GLY A 78 14.64 -4.95 6.49
C GLY A 78 13.48 -5.33 5.56
N ALA A 79 13.27 -6.62 5.28
CA ALA A 79 12.14 -7.08 4.49
C ALA A 79 10.81 -6.84 5.20
N ASP A 80 10.70 -7.20 6.47
CA ASP A 80 9.51 -6.95 7.30
C ASP A 80 9.24 -5.46 7.46
N ALA A 81 10.29 -4.64 7.59
CA ALA A 81 10.15 -3.19 7.66
C ALA A 81 9.66 -2.61 6.33
N ALA A 82 10.19 -3.09 5.20
CA ALA A 82 9.73 -2.67 3.87
C ALA A 82 8.27 -3.06 3.63
N MET A 83 7.83 -4.24 4.10
CA MET A 83 6.42 -4.63 4.06
C MET A 83 5.54 -3.66 4.85
N GLN A 84 5.95 -3.29 6.06
CA GLN A 84 5.18 -2.36 6.90
C GLN A 84 5.08 -0.97 6.27
N ILE A 85 6.17 -0.46 5.69
CA ILE A 85 6.13 0.81 4.95
C ILE A 85 5.19 0.70 3.74
N GLY A 86 5.28 -0.38 2.97
CA GLY A 86 4.39 -0.64 1.84
C GLY A 86 2.91 -0.61 2.25
N ASN A 87 2.55 -1.28 3.35
CA ASN A 87 1.18 -1.30 3.89
C ASN A 87 0.71 0.11 4.23
N ALA A 88 1.51 0.85 5.01
CA ALA A 88 1.18 2.21 5.44
C ALA A 88 0.96 3.16 4.26
N LEU A 89 1.86 3.13 3.28
CA LEU A 89 1.76 3.98 2.10
C LEU A 89 0.59 3.58 1.21
N TYR A 90 0.34 2.28 1.03
CA TYR A 90 -0.85 1.82 0.30
C TYR A 90 -2.13 2.28 1.00
N ASN A 91 -2.17 2.18 2.32
CA ASN A 91 -3.34 2.55 3.11
C ASN A 91 -3.64 4.04 3.12
N LEU A 92 -2.64 4.89 2.85
CA LEU A 92 -2.81 6.33 2.60
C LEU A 92 -3.33 6.65 1.20
N THR A 93 -3.35 5.69 0.27
CA THR A 93 -3.91 5.91 -1.06
C THR A 93 -5.44 5.90 -1.04
N TYR A 94 -6.05 6.34 -2.15
CA TYR A 94 -7.49 6.20 -2.39
C TYR A 94 -8.01 4.76 -2.20
N TRP A 95 -7.17 3.77 -2.52
CA TRP A 95 -7.47 2.34 -2.43
C TRP A 95 -7.40 1.79 -1.00
N GLY A 96 -6.77 2.55 -0.11
CA GLY A 96 -6.36 2.13 1.21
C GLY A 96 -7.41 2.30 2.30
N ASN A 97 -7.17 1.66 3.46
CA ASN A 97 -8.07 1.78 4.60
C ASN A 97 -8.04 3.16 5.29
N ALA A 98 -7.00 3.97 5.08
CA ALA A 98 -6.85 5.28 5.70
C ALA A 98 -7.15 6.43 4.72
N ARG A 99 -7.81 6.14 3.58
CA ARG A 99 -8.16 7.13 2.54
C ARG A 99 -8.88 8.37 3.05
N ALA A 100 -9.67 8.26 4.13
CA ALA A 100 -10.36 9.39 4.73
C ALA A 100 -9.38 10.47 5.25
N ALA A 101 -8.17 10.07 5.66
CA ALA A 101 -7.11 10.98 6.11
C ALA A 101 -6.55 11.84 4.97
N THR A 102 -6.76 11.42 3.73
CA THR A 102 -6.26 12.05 2.51
C THR A 102 -7.39 12.40 1.53
N ALA A 103 -8.67 12.36 1.93
CA ALA A 103 -9.78 12.59 1.01
C ALA A 103 -9.91 14.06 0.57
N GLU A 104 -9.64 14.99 1.49
CA GLU A 104 -9.81 16.44 1.28
C GLU A 104 -8.49 17.14 0.90
N THR A 105 -7.59 16.42 0.23
CA THR A 105 -6.26 16.90 -0.15
C THR A 105 -6.18 17.28 -1.62
N HIS A 106 -5.22 18.13 -1.97
CA HIS A 106 -4.89 18.41 -3.38
C HIS A 106 -3.79 17.48 -3.93
N GLN A 107 -3.24 16.59 -3.09
CA GLN A 107 -2.29 15.58 -3.53
C GLN A 107 -2.94 14.48 -4.36
N LYS A 108 -2.19 13.93 -5.32
CA LYS A 108 -2.60 12.74 -6.07
C LYS A 108 -2.49 11.51 -5.16
N THR A 109 -3.62 11.01 -4.68
CA THR A 109 -3.67 9.91 -3.69
C THR A 109 -3.95 8.55 -4.32
N GLU A 110 -4.21 8.48 -5.61
CA GLU A 110 -4.43 7.22 -6.33
C GLU A 110 -3.12 6.51 -6.70
N ASP A 111 -2.00 7.22 -6.62
CA ASP A 111 -0.67 6.71 -6.95
C ASP A 111 -0.14 5.79 -5.85
N ALA A 112 -0.15 4.49 -6.12
CA ALA A 112 0.36 3.44 -5.25
C ALA A 112 1.80 3.03 -5.60
N SER A 113 2.51 3.78 -6.46
CA SER A 113 3.86 3.42 -6.94
C SER A 113 4.89 3.34 -5.82
N LEU A 114 4.81 4.24 -4.83
CA LEU A 114 5.73 4.21 -3.70
C LEU A 114 5.49 2.97 -2.82
N ALA A 115 4.24 2.61 -2.56
CA ALA A 115 3.90 1.37 -1.86
C ALA A 115 4.41 0.15 -2.62
N MET A 116 4.19 0.10 -3.94
CA MET A 116 4.70 -0.96 -4.82
C MET A 116 6.23 -1.08 -4.75
N LYS A 117 6.95 0.04 -4.71
CA LYS A 117 8.42 0.06 -4.56
C LYS A 117 8.86 -0.59 -3.24
N TYR A 118 8.16 -0.33 -2.14
CA TYR A 118 8.48 -0.94 -0.84
C TYR A 118 8.09 -2.43 -0.78
N TYR A 119 6.99 -2.85 -1.40
CA TYR A 119 6.68 -4.28 -1.54
C TYR A 119 7.74 -5.01 -2.39
N LYS A 120 8.19 -4.40 -3.50
CA LYS A 120 9.33 -4.91 -4.27
C LYS A 120 10.57 -5.03 -3.41
N ARG A 121 10.87 -4.02 -2.59
CA ARG A 121 12.03 -4.05 -1.69
C ARG A 121 11.93 -5.17 -0.65
N ALA A 122 10.76 -5.40 -0.09
CA ALA A 122 10.52 -6.53 0.81
C ALA A 122 10.74 -7.88 0.12
N PHE A 123 10.23 -8.01 -1.10
CA PHE A 123 10.43 -9.19 -1.93
C PHE A 123 11.92 -9.45 -2.19
N GLU A 124 12.70 -8.42 -2.52
CA GLU A 124 14.14 -8.55 -2.80
C GLU A 124 14.95 -8.94 -1.56
N LEU A 125 14.60 -8.36 -0.40
CA LEU A 125 15.35 -8.56 0.85
C LEU A 125 15.08 -9.92 1.50
N SER A 126 13.89 -10.49 1.34
CA SER A 126 13.50 -11.71 2.04
C SER A 126 13.95 -13.00 1.34
N LYS A 127 14.33 -13.98 2.15
CA LYS A 127 14.51 -15.39 1.78
C LYS A 127 13.26 -16.22 2.10
N ASN A 128 12.35 -15.69 2.92
CA ASN A 128 11.10 -16.36 3.27
C ASN A 128 10.12 -16.34 2.09
N ARG A 129 9.74 -17.54 1.61
CA ARG A 129 8.80 -17.69 0.51
C ARG A 129 7.40 -17.16 0.82
N GLU A 130 6.93 -17.26 2.06
CA GLU A 130 5.63 -16.71 2.47
C GLU A 130 5.65 -15.19 2.42
N LEU A 131 6.72 -14.57 2.92
CA LEU A 131 6.87 -13.11 2.86
C LEU A 131 6.98 -12.62 1.42
N LYS A 132 7.71 -13.35 0.56
CA LYS A 132 7.79 -13.07 -0.88
C LYS A 132 6.45 -13.20 -1.58
N ALA A 133 5.67 -14.23 -1.28
CA ALA A 133 4.31 -14.37 -1.83
C ALA A 133 3.43 -13.19 -1.42
N LYS A 134 3.48 -12.81 -0.14
CA LYS A 134 2.75 -11.65 0.37
C LYS A 134 3.18 -10.35 -0.31
N ALA A 135 4.47 -10.11 -0.42
CA ALA A 135 5.03 -8.94 -1.09
C ALA A 135 4.63 -8.89 -2.57
N ALA A 136 4.72 -10.01 -3.30
CA ALA A 136 4.34 -10.08 -4.71
C ALA A 136 2.86 -9.77 -4.93
N PHE A 137 1.98 -10.32 -4.10
CA PHE A 137 0.55 -10.03 -4.20
C PHE A 137 0.23 -8.56 -3.87
N LEU A 138 0.79 -8.01 -2.79
CA LEU A 138 0.53 -6.62 -2.42
C LEU A 138 1.14 -5.64 -3.43
N ALA A 139 2.26 -5.98 -4.06
CA ALA A 139 2.79 -5.25 -5.20
C ALA A 139 1.84 -5.30 -6.41
N ALA A 140 1.23 -6.45 -6.71
CA ALA A 140 0.21 -6.56 -7.75
C ALA A 140 -1.05 -5.74 -7.45
N LYS A 141 -1.44 -5.68 -6.17
CA LYS A 141 -2.57 -4.87 -5.71
C LYS A 141 -2.30 -3.37 -5.88
N ALA A 142 -1.08 -2.92 -5.59
CA ALA A 142 -0.63 -1.55 -5.87
C ALA A 142 -0.55 -1.27 -7.38
N GLU A 143 -0.05 -2.21 -8.18
CA GLU A 143 -0.03 -2.13 -9.65
C GLU A 143 -1.45 -1.98 -10.22
N LEU A 144 -2.42 -2.75 -9.70
CA LEU A 144 -3.83 -2.63 -10.08
C LEU A 144 -4.38 -1.23 -9.80
N GLY A 145 -4.11 -0.67 -8.61
CA GLY A 145 -4.53 0.69 -8.26
C GLY A 145 -3.99 1.75 -9.25
N ASN A 146 -2.72 1.62 -9.64
CA ASN A 146 -2.12 2.49 -10.65
C ASN A 146 -2.77 2.33 -12.03
N LEU A 147 -3.04 1.09 -12.45
CA LEU A 147 -3.72 0.81 -13.72
C LEU A 147 -5.12 1.43 -13.71
N LEU A 148 -5.88 1.27 -12.63
CA LEU A 148 -7.22 1.85 -12.47
C LEU A 148 -7.20 3.37 -12.50
N SER A 149 -6.20 4.01 -11.87
CA SER A 149 -6.01 5.46 -11.94
C SER A 149 -5.80 5.95 -13.38
N THR A 150 -5.08 5.18 -14.21
CA THR A 150 -4.88 5.53 -15.64
C THR A 150 -6.08 5.18 -16.52
N THR A 151 -6.78 4.07 -16.27
CA THR A 151 -7.94 3.66 -17.06
C THR A 151 -9.18 4.49 -16.75
N ALA A 152 -9.34 5.01 -15.52
CA ALA A 152 -10.42 5.95 -15.19
C ALA A 152 -10.37 7.21 -16.07
N VAL A 153 -9.19 7.62 -16.53
CA VAL A 153 -9.01 8.71 -17.52
C VAL A 153 -9.46 8.27 -18.92
N ALA A 154 -9.36 6.98 -19.25
CA ALA A 154 -9.71 6.42 -20.56
C ALA A 154 -11.18 5.97 -20.68
N ASP A 155 -11.88 5.76 -19.57
CA ASP A 155 -13.24 5.18 -19.53
C ASP A 155 -14.39 6.20 -19.51
N ALA A 156 -14.08 7.48 -19.71
CA ALA A 156 -15.06 8.48 -20.14
C ALA A 156 -15.75 8.13 -21.49
N SER A 157 -15.34 7.02 -22.13
CA SER A 157 -15.87 6.46 -23.37
C SER A 157 -16.97 5.40 -23.19
N GLY A 158 -17.35 5.04 -21.96
CA GLY A 158 -18.57 4.24 -21.69
C GLY A 158 -18.53 2.77 -22.11
N THR A 159 -17.36 2.18 -22.37
CA THR A 159 -17.23 0.76 -22.68
C THR A 159 -16.72 -0.01 -21.46
N SER A 160 -17.57 -0.85 -20.87
CA SER A 160 -17.21 -1.73 -19.75
C SER A 160 -16.07 -2.68 -20.14
N ARG A 161 -14.82 -2.25 -19.94
CA ARG A 161 -13.65 -3.12 -19.99
C ARG A 161 -13.51 -3.80 -18.64
N GLY A 162 -13.28 -5.11 -18.63
CA GLY A 162 -13.01 -5.85 -17.40
C GLY A 162 -11.82 -5.28 -16.64
N LEU A 163 -11.67 -5.64 -15.36
CA LEU A 163 -10.56 -5.16 -14.52
C LEU A 163 -9.20 -5.37 -15.22
N PRO A 164 -8.35 -4.33 -15.29
CA PRO A 164 -7.03 -4.49 -15.87
C PRO A 164 -6.22 -5.52 -15.09
N VAL A 165 -5.30 -6.19 -15.78
CA VAL A 165 -4.49 -7.27 -15.20
C VAL A 165 -3.09 -6.74 -14.89
N PRO A 166 -2.65 -6.77 -13.62
CA PRO A 166 -1.26 -6.53 -13.24
C PRO A 166 -0.32 -7.48 -14.01
N SER A 167 0.43 -6.97 -14.97
CA SER A 167 1.26 -7.78 -15.86
C SER A 167 2.65 -8.04 -15.27
N THR A 168 3.08 -7.23 -14.31
CA THR A 168 4.39 -7.39 -13.65
C THR A 168 4.31 -8.42 -12.54
N TRP A 169 3.37 -8.24 -11.60
CA TRP A 169 3.41 -8.98 -10.33
C TRP A 169 2.52 -10.22 -10.28
N PHE A 170 1.49 -10.36 -11.12
CA PHE A 170 0.73 -11.61 -11.19
C PHE A 170 1.60 -12.80 -11.64
N PRO A 171 2.44 -12.70 -12.69
CA PRO A 171 3.37 -13.77 -13.05
C PRO A 171 4.35 -14.13 -11.93
N VAL A 172 4.82 -13.14 -11.17
CA VAL A 172 5.71 -13.36 -10.01
C VAL A 172 4.97 -14.10 -8.92
N MET A 173 3.75 -13.66 -8.55
CA MET A 173 2.93 -14.31 -7.54
C MET A 173 2.59 -15.76 -7.90
N LYS A 174 2.39 -16.08 -9.19
CA LYS A 174 2.14 -17.45 -9.69
C LYS A 174 3.25 -18.44 -9.30
N GLN A 175 4.49 -17.98 -9.10
CA GLN A 175 5.62 -18.83 -8.72
C GLN A 175 5.58 -19.31 -7.25
N PHE A 176 4.64 -18.80 -6.45
CA PHE A 176 4.48 -19.10 -5.04
C PHE A 176 3.31 -20.04 -4.73
N ALA A 177 2.85 -20.82 -5.72
CA ALA A 177 1.70 -21.73 -5.61
C ALA A 177 1.74 -22.70 -4.40
N ASN A 178 2.94 -23.01 -3.91
CA ASN A 178 3.15 -23.90 -2.76
C ASN A 178 3.00 -23.21 -1.39
N THR A 179 2.96 -21.88 -1.35
CA THR A 179 2.84 -21.12 -0.10
C THR A 179 1.42 -21.14 0.44
N ARG A 180 1.28 -21.00 1.76
CA ARG A 180 -0.02 -20.82 2.40
C ARG A 180 -0.67 -19.53 1.93
N TYR A 181 0.10 -18.43 1.88
CA TYR A 181 -0.42 -17.14 1.48
C TYR A 181 -1.01 -17.16 0.06
N TYR A 182 -0.38 -17.87 -0.89
CA TYR A 182 -0.94 -18.03 -2.24
C TYR A 182 -2.31 -18.71 -2.24
N LYS A 183 -2.47 -19.77 -1.45
CA LYS A 183 -3.76 -20.49 -1.34
C LYS A 183 -4.85 -19.60 -0.76
N GLU A 184 -4.51 -18.77 0.22
CA GLU A 184 -5.42 -17.75 0.75
C GLU A 184 -5.81 -16.73 -0.33
N VAL A 185 -4.85 -16.25 -1.12
CA VAL A 185 -5.13 -15.33 -2.24
C VAL A 185 -6.04 -15.95 -3.30
N ILE A 186 -5.84 -17.22 -3.67
CA ILE A 186 -6.74 -17.91 -4.61
C ILE A 186 -8.18 -17.99 -4.09
N LYS A 187 -8.34 -18.17 -2.78
CA LYS A 187 -9.67 -18.25 -2.14
C LYS A 187 -10.36 -16.89 -2.08
N GLU A 188 -9.61 -15.84 -1.76
CA GLU A 188 -10.18 -14.52 -1.41
C GLU A 188 -10.17 -13.51 -2.58
N CYS A 189 -9.28 -13.67 -3.57
CA CYS A 189 -9.13 -12.74 -4.70
C CYS A 189 -9.63 -13.36 -6.02
N GLY A 190 -10.90 -13.11 -6.36
CA GLY A 190 -11.52 -13.62 -7.58
C GLY A 190 -10.83 -13.18 -8.88
N HIS A 191 -10.23 -11.99 -8.91
CA HIS A 191 -9.49 -11.48 -10.08
C HIS A 191 -8.23 -12.32 -10.34
N PHE A 192 -7.40 -12.52 -9.31
CA PHE A 192 -6.19 -13.34 -9.43
C PHE A 192 -6.52 -14.80 -9.70
N ALA A 193 -7.52 -15.37 -9.00
CA ALA A 193 -7.97 -16.74 -9.23
C ALA A 193 -8.40 -16.96 -10.68
N SER A 194 -9.23 -16.06 -11.22
CA SER A 194 -9.69 -16.12 -12.61
C SER A 194 -8.55 -15.97 -13.62
N TRP A 195 -7.52 -15.17 -13.33
CA TRP A 195 -6.35 -15.01 -14.18
C TRP A 195 -5.45 -16.26 -14.20
N VAL A 196 -5.27 -16.92 -13.05
CA VAL A 196 -4.44 -18.14 -12.96
C VAL A 196 -5.09 -19.33 -13.68
N SER A 197 -6.43 -19.41 -13.69
CA SER A 197 -7.21 -20.48 -14.32
C SER A 197 -7.34 -20.41 -15.84
N ARG A 198 -6.82 -19.34 -16.48
CA ARG A 198 -6.71 -19.21 -17.93
C ARG A 198 -5.42 -19.84 -18.44
#